data_AF-A0AAV6A9H4-F1
#
_entry.id   AF-A0AAV6A9H4-F1
#
_cell.length_a   1.000
_cell.length_b   1.000
_cell.length_c   1.000
_cell.angle_alpha   90.00
_cell.angle_beta   90.00
_cell.angle_gamma   90.00
#
_symmetry.space_group_name_H-M   'P 1'
#
loop_
_entity.id
_entity.type
_entity.pdbx_description
1 polymer ?
#
loop_
_entity_poly.entity_id
_entity_poly.type
_entity_poly.pdbx_seq_one_letter_code
_entity_poly.pdbx_strand_id
1 'polypeptide(L)' 'MIPSQGAVPIIRNGVVEGACGTGGGTAQQDEDCARAGVAKL' A
#
# COMPACT_ATOMS: atom_id res chain seq x y z
N MET A 1 12.84 -9.33 -2.48
CA MET A 1 12.08 -8.27 -1.79
C MET A 1 12.90 -7.00 -1.89
N ILE A 2 12.32 -5.91 -2.43
CA ILE A 2 12.96 -4.59 -2.43
C ILE A 2 12.42 -3.87 -1.20
N PRO A 3 13.26 -3.50 -0.21
CA PRO A 3 12.80 -2.71 0.93
C PRO A 3 12.59 -1.26 0.46
N SER A 4 11.36 -0.95 0.04
CA SER A 4 10.94 0.40 -0.37
C SER A 4 9.60 0.76 0.28
N GLN A 5 9.48 1.99 0.76
CA GLN A 5 8.20 2.59 1.14
C GLN A 5 7.35 2.82 -0.13
N GLY A 6 6.02 2.77 0.01
CA GLY A 6 5.08 2.89 -1.12
C GLY A 6 4.10 1.72 -1.28
N ALA A 7 4.17 0.71 -0.39
CA ALA A 7 3.22 -0.40 -0.35
C ALA A 7 2.58 -0.56 1.03
N VAL A 8 1.28 -0.90 1.06
CA VAL A 8 0.49 -1.11 2.28
C VAL A 8 -0.28 -2.43 2.23
N PRO A 9 -0.49 -3.10 3.38
CA PRO A 9 -1.21 -4.36 3.42
C PRO A 9 -2.71 -4.16 3.23
N ILE A 10 -3.36 -5.13 2.59
CA ILE A 10 -4.83 -5.26 2.55
C ILE A 10 -5.21 -6.25 3.63
N ILE A 11 -5.93 -5.78 4.65
CA ILE A 11 -6.38 -6.59 5.79
C ILE A 11 -7.89 -6.74 5.71
N ARG A 12 -8.37 -7.99 5.60
CA ARG A 12 -9.80 -8.32 5.69
C ARG A 12 -10.00 -9.45 6.69
N ASN A 13 -11.01 -9.33 7.55
CA ASN A 13 -11.28 -10.30 8.63
C ASN A 13 -10.07 -10.60 9.54
N GLY A 14 -9.19 -9.61 9.74
CA GLY A 14 -7.97 -9.77 10.55
C GLY A 14 -6.83 -10.54 9.86
N VAL A 15 -6.98 -10.91 8.59
CA VAL A 15 -5.96 -11.63 7.80
C VAL A 15 -5.37 -10.68 6.75
N VAL A 16 -4.05 -10.79 6.54
CA VAL A 16 -3.38 -10.14 5.41
C VAL A 16 -3.71 -10.93 4.15
N GLU A 17 -4.59 -10.39 3.32
CA GLU A 17 -5.03 -11.05 2.09
C GLU A 17 -4.21 -10.62 0.87
N GLY A 18 -3.47 -9.52 0.98
CA GLY A 18 -2.62 -9.01 -0.09
C GLY A 18 -1.95 -7.69 0.28
N ALA A 19 -1.46 -6.98 -0.73
CA ALA A 19 -0.88 -5.65 -0.60
C ALA A 19 -1.18 -4.81 -1.84
N CYS A 20 -1.25 -3.49 -1.65
CA CYS A 20 -1.31 -2.50 -2.72
C CYS A 20 -0.01 -1.70 -2.69
N GLY A 21 0.59 -1.44 -3.85
CA GLY A 21 1.81 -0.66 -3.96
C GLY A 21 1.76 0.32 -5.14
N THR A 22 2.35 1.49 -4.94
CA THR A 22 2.51 2.55 -5.94
C THR A 22 3.99 2.87 -6.10
N GLY A 23 4.36 3.38 -7.27
CA GLY A 23 5.73 3.82 -7.55
C GLY A 23 5.75 4.88 -8.63
N GLY A 24 6.44 5.98 -8.36
CA GLY A 24 6.64 7.07 -9.34
C GLY A 24 6.71 8.46 -8.72
N GLY A 25 6.32 8.62 -7.45
CA GLY A 25 6.49 9.84 -6.68
C GLY A 25 7.65 9.77 -5.68
N THR A 26 7.58 10.63 -4.66
CA THR A 26 8.34 10.41 -3.44
C THR A 26 7.77 9.20 -2.69
N ALA A 27 8.60 8.60 -1.84
CA ALA A 27 8.21 7.45 -1.03
C ALA A 27 6.92 7.68 -0.22
N GLN A 28 6.72 8.89 0.31
CA GLN A 28 5.50 9.24 1.04
C GLN A 28 4.29 9.40 0.11
N GLN A 29 4.45 10.02 -1.06
CA GLN A 29 3.37 10.14 -2.05
C GLN A 29 2.87 8.77 -2.51
N ASP A 30 3.81 7.85 -2.74
CA ASP A 30 3.47 6.48 -3.15
C ASP A 30 2.72 5.73 -2.04
N GLU A 31 3.10 5.92 -0.76
CA GLU A 31 2.39 5.33 0.38
C GLU A 31 1.00 5.95 0.57
N ASP A 32 0.88 7.28 0.49
CA ASP A 32 -0.40 7.98 0.61
C ASP A 32 -1.38 7.55 -0.49
N CYS A 33 -0.88 7.40 -1.73
CA CYS A 33 -1.66 6.89 -2.86
C CYS A 33 -2.12 5.44 -2.63
N ALA A 34 -1.21 4.56 -2.19
CA ALA A 34 -1.54 3.16 -1.90
C ALA A 34 -2.58 3.06 -0.77
N ARG A 35 -2.45 3.86 0.30
CA ARG A 35 -3.42 3.96 1.39
C ARG A 35 -4.79 4.41 0.91
N ALA A 36 -4.86 5.43 0.06
CA ALA A 36 -6.12 5.91 -0.50
C ALA A 36 -6.82 4.82 -1.33
N GLY A 37 -6.06 4.02 -2.09
CA GLY A 37 -6.58 2.87 -2.83
C GLY A 37 -7.15 1.78 -1.90
N VAL A 38 -6.41 1.39 -0.87
CA VAL A 38 -6.87 0.38 0.10
C VAL A 38 -8.06 0.86 0.92
N ALA A 39 -8.16 2.15 1.26
CA ALA A 39 -9.28 2.72 2.00
C ALA A 39 -10.64 2.65 1.24
N LYS A 40 -10.63 2.26 -0.03
CA LYS A 40 -11.84 2.03 -0.85
C LYS A 40 -12.27 0.56 -0.96
N LEU A 41 -11.57 -0.36 -0.31
CA LEU A 41 -11.88 -1.79 -0.26
C LEU A 41 -12.73 -2.16 0.97
#